data_AF-A0A2K9J1L1-F1
#
_entry.id   AF-A0A2K9J1L1-F1
#
_cell.length_a   1.000
_cell.length_b   1.000
_cell.length_c   1.000
_cell.angle_alpha   90.00
_cell.angle_beta   90.00
_cell.angle_gamma   90.00
#
_symmetry.space_group_name_H-M   'P 1'
#
loop_
_entity.id
_entity.type
_entity.pdbx_description
1 polymer ?
#
loop_
_entity_poly.entity_id
_entity_poly.type
_entity_poly.pdbx_seq_one_letter_code
_entity_poly.pdbx_strand_id
1 'polypeptide(L)'
;MNNKKDIQDIVVSCNNKVEHMITTKPSRLTYERAAFLVVQAELKLKNLKLSAEDRQHFSMLREAMQELRKALQAGAKGDRKKYDVHMQKSQDLANEYARRVDS
;
A
#
# COMPACT_ATOMS: atom_id res chain seq x y z
N MET A 1 -12.79 -14.39 12.91
CA MET A 1 -12.72 -13.61 11.64
C MET A 1 -11.84 -12.41 11.88
N ASN A 2 -11.00 -12.05 10.92
CA ASN A 2 -10.26 -10.80 11.02
C ASN A 2 -11.22 -9.63 10.83
N ASN A 3 -11.00 -8.53 11.54
CA ASN A 3 -11.89 -7.36 11.51
C ASN A 3 -11.21 -6.17 10.80
N LYS A 4 -11.97 -5.08 10.59
CA LYS A 4 -11.48 -3.81 9.99
C LYS A 4 -10.19 -3.30 10.65
N LYS A 5 -10.00 -3.55 11.95
CA LYS A 5 -8.82 -3.13 12.71
C LYS A 5 -7.55 -3.89 12.30
N ASP A 6 -7.62 -5.21 12.10
CA ASP A 6 -6.46 -5.99 11.63
C ASP A 6 -5.95 -5.50 10.26
N ILE A 7 -6.88 -5.12 9.38
CA ILE A 7 -6.57 -4.53 8.07
C ILE A 7 -5.86 -3.19 8.24
N GLN A 8 -6.45 -2.30 9.05
CA GLN A 8 -5.90 -0.96 9.30
C GLN A 8 -4.52 -1.03 9.92
N ASP A 9 -4.30 -1.92 10.89
CA ASP A 9 -3.02 -2.09 11.57
C ASP A 9 -1.91 -2.53 10.59
N ILE A 10 -2.21 -3.46 9.67
CA ILE A 10 -1.25 -3.90 8.64
C ILE A 10 -0.90 -2.74 7.71
N VAL A 11 -1.90 -2.01 7.22
CA VAL A 11 -1.69 -0.94 6.24
C VAL A 11 -1.01 0.28 6.84
N VAL A 12 -1.48 0.77 7.99
CA VAL A 12 -0.88 1.93 8.69
C VAL A 12 0.55 1.62 9.09
N SER A 13 0.81 0.42 9.64
CA SER A 13 2.19 0.02 10.00
C SER A 13 3.11 -0.03 8.77
N CYS A 14 2.61 -0.52 7.63
CA CYS A 14 3.38 -0.55 6.40
C CYS A 14 3.64 0.87 5.85
N ASN A 15 2.59 1.70 5.74
CA ASN A 15 2.68 3.05 5.19
C ASN A 15 3.62 3.94 5.99
N ASN A 16 3.50 3.96 7.33
CA ASN A 16 4.38 4.75 8.18
C ASN A 16 5.86 4.38 8.00
N LYS A 17 6.15 3.07 7.86
CA LYS A 17 7.53 2.60 7.60
C LYS A 17 8.02 3.00 6.22
N VAL A 18 7.19 2.81 5.19
CA VAL A 18 7.52 3.20 3.81
C VAL A 18 7.79 4.69 3.71
N GLU A 19 6.89 5.52 4.24
CA GLU A 19 6.98 6.98 4.26
C GLU A 19 8.26 7.44 4.95
N HIS A 20 8.55 6.92 6.14
CA HIS A 20 9.77 7.26 6.86
C HIS A 20 11.03 6.91 6.06
N MET A 21 11.05 5.76 5.37
CA MET A 21 12.20 5.33 4.57
C MET A 21 12.46 6.22 3.35
N ILE A 22 11.40 6.63 2.65
CA ILE A 22 11.51 7.40 1.40
C ILE A 22 11.68 8.91 1.64
N THR A 23 11.20 9.45 2.76
CA THR A 23 11.30 10.88 3.08
C THR A 23 12.64 11.25 3.70
N THR A 24 13.20 10.39 4.56
CA THR A 24 14.40 10.73 5.34
C THR A 24 15.69 10.59 4.51
N LYS A 25 15.82 9.50 3.73
CA LYS A 25 16.99 9.23 2.87
C LYS A 25 16.57 8.44 1.62
N PRO A 26 15.94 9.09 0.62
CA PRO A 26 15.58 8.43 -0.63
C PRO A 26 16.85 7.97 -1.35
N SER A 27 16.94 6.67 -1.59
CA SER A 27 18.01 5.99 -2.30
C SER A 27 17.41 4.77 -2.98
N ARG A 28 18.11 4.22 -3.98
CA ARG A 28 17.68 2.97 -4.62
C ARG A 28 17.40 1.87 -3.58
N LEU A 29 18.29 1.71 -2.60
CA LEU A 29 18.15 0.70 -1.55
C LEU A 29 16.93 0.93 -0.66
N THR A 30 16.60 2.19 -0.33
CA THR A 30 15.41 2.48 0.49
C THR A 30 14.13 2.24 -0.28
N TYR A 31 14.09 2.54 -1.59
CA TYR A 31 12.96 2.16 -2.45
C TYR A 31 12.78 0.64 -2.59
N GLU A 32 13.86 -0.12 -2.80
CA GLU A 32 13.80 -1.59 -2.89
C GLU A 32 13.31 -2.22 -1.58
N ARG A 33 13.82 -1.76 -0.44
CA ARG A 33 13.38 -2.23 0.87
C ARG A 33 11.93 -1.85 1.17
N ALA A 34 11.51 -0.63 0.82
CA ALA A 34 10.13 -0.20 0.95
C ALA A 34 9.19 -1.06 0.10
N ALA A 35 9.57 -1.34 -1.17
CA ALA A 35 8.79 -2.22 -2.04
C ALA A 35 8.66 -3.63 -1.46
N PHE A 36 9.73 -4.16 -0.84
CA PHE A 36 9.67 -5.44 -0.14
C PHE A 36 8.71 -5.44 1.06
N LEU A 37 8.70 -4.37 1.87
CA LEU A 37 7.74 -4.23 2.97
C LEU A 37 6.29 -4.23 2.46
N VAL A 38 6.03 -3.54 1.34
CA VAL A 38 4.70 -3.54 0.71
C VAL A 38 4.32 -4.94 0.24
N VAL A 39 5.24 -5.72 -0.34
CA VAL A 39 4.98 -7.14 -0.69
C VAL A 39 4.59 -7.95 0.56
N GLN A 40 5.31 -7.78 1.66
CA GLN A 40 4.99 -8.49 2.91
C GLN A 40 3.61 -8.11 3.45
N ALA A 41 3.24 -6.83 3.37
CA ALA A 41 1.91 -6.37 3.73
C ALA A 41 0.83 -6.94 2.78
N GLU A 42 1.05 -6.92 1.46
CA GLU A 42 0.14 -7.53 0.47
C GLU A 42 -0.11 -9.02 0.77
N LEU A 43 0.93 -9.77 1.12
CA LEU A 43 0.80 -11.19 1.49
C LEU A 43 -0.01 -11.39 2.77
N LYS A 44 0.23 -10.57 3.81
CA LYS A 44 -0.57 -10.60 5.04
C LYS A 44 -2.03 -10.30 4.75
N LEU A 45 -2.31 -9.25 3.98
CA LEU A 45 -3.64 -8.86 3.53
C LEU A 45 -4.33 -9.97 2.70
N LYS A 46 -3.59 -10.67 1.84
CA LYS A 46 -4.11 -11.80 1.05
C LYS A 46 -4.56 -12.97 1.93
N ASN A 47 -3.87 -13.21 3.05
CA ASN A 47 -4.13 -14.33 3.94
C ASN A 47 -5.22 -14.06 5.00
N LEU A 48 -5.75 -12.83 5.08
CA LEU A 48 -6.85 -12.52 6.00
C LEU A 48 -8.13 -13.26 5.61
N LYS A 49 -8.79 -13.87 6.60
CA LYS A 49 -10.13 -14.44 6.43
C LYS A 49 -11.18 -13.35 6.64
N LEU A 50 -11.65 -12.79 5.53
CA LEU A 50 -12.62 -11.70 5.47
C LEU A 50 -14.04 -12.18 5.14
N SER A 51 -15.04 -11.46 5.67
CA SER A 51 -16.45 -11.59 5.27
C SER A 51 -16.64 -11.25 3.78
N ALA A 52 -17.80 -11.58 3.20
CA ALA A 52 -18.09 -11.26 1.81
C ALA A 52 -18.14 -9.74 1.57
N GLU A 53 -18.73 -8.99 2.50
CA GLU A 53 -18.83 -7.53 2.50
C GLU A 53 -17.43 -6.89 2.57
N ASP A 54 -16.60 -7.31 3.53
CA ASP A 54 -15.24 -6.80 3.68
C ASP A 54 -14.37 -7.05 2.43
N ARG A 55 -14.55 -8.19 1.74
CA ARG A 55 -13.77 -8.51 0.53
C ARG A 55 -13.97 -7.50 -0.60
N GLN A 56 -15.19 -6.98 -0.75
CA GLN A 56 -15.50 -6.03 -1.83
C GLN A 56 -14.74 -4.73 -1.62
N HIS A 57 -14.83 -4.13 -0.44
CA HIS A 57 -14.11 -2.90 -0.11
C HIS A 57 -12.59 -3.12 -0.12
N PHE A 58 -12.15 -4.26 0.39
CA PHE A 58 -10.74 -4.60 0.50
C PHE A 58 -10.02 -4.82 -0.84
N SER A 59 -10.76 -5.10 -1.92
CA SER A 59 -10.17 -5.23 -3.26
C SER A 59 -9.47 -3.93 -3.71
N MET A 60 -10.06 -2.76 -3.44
CA MET A 60 -9.46 -1.45 -3.74
C MET A 60 -8.21 -1.20 -2.91
N LEU A 61 -8.23 -1.55 -1.63
CA LEU A 61 -7.07 -1.39 -0.75
C LEU A 61 -5.89 -2.27 -1.21
N ARG A 62 -6.17 -3.50 -1.68
CA ARG A 62 -5.15 -4.35 -2.30
C ARG A 62 -4.58 -3.72 -3.57
N GLU A 63 -5.41 -3.15 -4.43
CA GLU A 63 -4.94 -2.46 -5.63
C GLU A 63 -4.09 -1.23 -5.28
N ALA A 64 -4.50 -0.45 -4.26
CA ALA A 64 -3.72 0.69 -3.76
C ALA A 64 -2.30 0.27 -3.33
N MET A 65 -2.17 -0.85 -2.61
CA MET A 65 -0.87 -1.39 -2.20
C MET A 65 -0.04 -1.87 -3.40
N GLN A 66 -0.66 -2.49 -4.41
CA GLN A 66 0.03 -2.88 -5.63
C GLN A 66 0.56 -1.67 -6.41
N GLU A 67 -0.22 -0.59 -6.50
CA GLU A 67 0.22 0.65 -7.13
C GLU A 67 1.35 1.31 -6.32
N LEU A 68 1.28 1.32 -4.99
CA LEU A 68 2.39 1.77 -4.13
C LEU A 68 3.67 0.97 -4.39
N ARG A 69 3.57 -0.36 -4.51
CA ARG A 69 4.72 -1.21 -4.85
C ARG A 69 5.31 -0.85 -6.20
N LYS A 70 4.48 -0.64 -7.23
CA LYS A 70 4.93 -0.21 -8.57
C LYS A 70 5.62 1.15 -8.51
N ALA A 71 5.09 2.09 -7.73
CA ALA A 71 5.71 3.40 -7.50
C ALA A 71 7.12 3.21 -6.94
N LEU A 72 7.26 2.49 -5.83
CA LEU A 72 8.55 2.24 -5.18
C LEU A 72 9.55 1.53 -6.11
N GLN A 73 9.11 0.56 -6.91
CA GLN A 73 9.96 -0.09 -7.92
C GLN A 73 10.41 0.87 -9.03
N ALA A 74 9.55 1.80 -9.46
CA ALA A 74 9.93 2.86 -10.39
C ALA A 74 10.94 3.84 -9.76
N GLY A 75 10.73 4.21 -8.49
CA GLY A 75 11.66 5.03 -7.71
C GLY A 75 13.04 4.38 -7.59
N ALA A 76 13.10 3.08 -7.34
CA ALA A 76 14.35 2.31 -7.32
C ALA A 76 15.11 2.32 -8.66
N LYS A 77 14.38 2.40 -9.78
CA LYS A 77 14.92 2.50 -11.14
C LYS A 77 15.25 3.94 -11.56
N GLY A 78 14.97 4.94 -10.72
CA GLY A 78 15.13 6.35 -11.05
C GLY A 78 14.06 6.90 -12.02
N ASP A 79 13.00 6.14 -12.30
CA ASP A 79 11.89 6.57 -13.17
C ASP A 79 10.90 7.40 -12.34
N ARG A 80 11.25 8.69 -12.16
CA ARG A 80 10.46 9.59 -11.32
C ARG A 80 9.04 9.81 -11.85
N LYS A 81 8.88 9.91 -13.17
CA LYS A 81 7.57 10.10 -13.80
C LYS A 81 6.63 8.93 -13.49
N LYS A 82 7.10 7.68 -13.62
CA LYS A 82 6.28 6.52 -13.25
C LYS A 82 6.07 6.41 -11.75
N TYR A 83 7.08 6.76 -10.94
CA TYR A 83 6.93 6.82 -9.48
C TYR A 83 5.74 7.72 -9.11
N ASP A 84 5.69 8.95 -9.62
CA ASP A 84 4.64 9.91 -9.27
C ASP A 84 3.25 9.44 -9.76
N VAL A 85 3.14 8.88 -10.97
CA VAL A 85 1.88 8.33 -11.51
C VAL A 85 1.32 7.20 -10.64
N HIS A 86 2.16 6.22 -10.30
CA HIS A 86 1.73 5.09 -9.49
C HIS A 86 1.45 5.50 -8.05
N MET A 87 2.19 6.49 -7.53
CA MET A 87 1.95 7.02 -6.19
C MET A 87 0.60 7.74 -6.11
N GLN A 88 0.29 8.60 -7.09
CA GLN A 88 -1.02 9.26 -7.16
C GLN A 88 -2.16 8.24 -7.25
N LYS A 89 -2.06 7.26 -8.15
CA LYS A 89 -3.09 6.23 -8.31
C LYS A 89 -3.31 5.42 -7.03
N SER A 90 -2.24 5.08 -6.32
CA SER A 90 -2.31 4.41 -5.03
C SER A 90 -3.07 5.24 -3.99
N GLN A 91 -2.78 6.55 -3.93
CA GLN A 91 -3.44 7.47 -3.01
C GLN A 91 -4.92 7.64 -3.32
N ASP A 92 -5.28 7.75 -4.61
CA ASP A 92 -6.68 7.85 -5.04
C ASP A 92 -7.49 6.60 -4.64
N LEU A 93 -6.93 5.41 -4.83
CA LEU A 93 -7.55 4.13 -4.44
C LEU A 93 -7.69 4.00 -2.91
N ALA A 94 -6.67 4.44 -2.15
CA ALA A 94 -6.71 4.43 -0.69
C ALA A 94 -7.78 5.40 -0.15
N ASN A 95 -7.90 6.59 -0.74
CA ASN A 95 -8.93 7.57 -0.39
C ASN A 95 -10.33 7.06 -0.74
N GLU A 96 -10.49 6.41 -1.89
CA GLU A 96 -11.75 5.79 -2.30
C GLU A 96 -12.16 4.67 -1.35
N TYR A 97 -11.21 3.84 -0.93
CA TYR A 97 -11.44 2.84 0.10
C TYR A 97 -11.92 3.48 1.41
N ALA A 98 -11.22 4.50 1.91
CA ALA A 98 -11.59 5.19 3.15
C ALA A 98 -13.03 5.73 3.10
N ARG A 99 -13.40 6.41 2.00
CA ARG A 99 -14.77 6.91 1.79
C ARG A 99 -15.83 5.80 1.92
N ARG A 100 -15.57 4.64 1.33
CA ARG A 100 -16.55 3.54 1.28
C ARG A 100 -16.66 2.74 2.57
N VAL A 101 -15.64 2.75 3.43
CA VAL A 101 -15.67 1.99 4.70
C VAL A 101 -16.15 2.87 5.86
N ASP A 102 -16.24 4.18 5.66
CA ASP A 102 -16.77 5.15 6.61
C ASP A 102 -18.19 5.65 6.24
N SER A 103 -18.76 5.16 5.12
CA SER A 103 -20.16 5.35 4.71
C SER A 103 -21.03 4.19 5.18
#